data_AF-A0A6A6IPK0-F1
#
_entry.id   AF-A0A6A6IPK0-F1
#
_cell.length_a   1.000
_cell.length_b   1.000
_cell.length_c   1.000
_cell.angle_alpha   90.00
_cell.angle_beta   90.00
_cell.angle_gamma   90.00
#
_symmetry.space_group_name_H-M   'P 1'
#
loop_
_entity.id
_entity.type
_entity.pdbx_description
1 polymer ?
#
loop_
_entity_poly.entity_id
_entity_poly.type
_entity_poly.pdbx_seq_one_letter_code
_entity_poly.pdbx_strand_id
1 'polypeptide(L)'
;MHTNLDPNADFRFQSGAVILDDSSKQVKKSKPARTETGLKCEHPGCKYRGSFNRKYDLQRHMAKHTTTAKFQCPLQQCQYSSYRTDKFLLHFRRAHTDEDEGICPLPGCGTGPLPWPLLKLHTRRHHEIDRGSSNVALEAIWKVPDDVCSCPIESCRGILIKVFYMQEHLRAHPYNERIENRHAILVAGYDATSTNIVCPVCRELLDGTSAFSHHLEESHIATDGTHFRMFCESLQRVGRWSLWSVITSAWVPKPFTVVRSVSCSFCSEDFPEWARVDHHIKLLRDYEPLRPHRLAILKLLPYFGAHPIFDDIRSTVYSCRYR
;
A
#
# COMPACT_ATOMS: atom_id res chain seq x y z
N MET A 1 -23.15 -4.13 70.22
CA MET A 1 -21.81 -4.62 70.61
C MET A 1 -20.84 -4.21 69.52
N HIS A 2 -20.05 -3.19 69.81
CA HIS A 2 -19.04 -2.62 68.94
C HIS A 2 -17.86 -3.58 68.81
N THR A 3 -17.37 -3.76 67.59
CA THR A 3 -15.96 -4.06 67.33
C THR A 3 -15.47 -3.05 66.32
N ASN A 4 -14.61 -2.17 66.82
CA ASN A 4 -13.95 -1.07 66.14
C ASN A 4 -13.13 -1.56 64.93
N LEU A 5 -13.41 -0.99 63.76
CA LEU A 5 -12.46 -0.94 62.67
C LEU A 5 -11.55 0.26 62.93
N ASP A 6 -10.27 -0.01 63.16
CA ASP A 6 -9.25 1.02 63.41
C ASP A 6 -9.03 1.85 62.13
N PRO A 7 -9.27 3.18 62.15
CA PRO A 7 -9.09 4.04 60.99
C PRO A 7 -7.61 4.30 60.64
N ASN A 8 -6.67 3.81 61.44
CA ASN A 8 -5.23 4.10 61.33
C ASN A 8 -4.36 2.85 61.04
N ALA A 9 -4.96 1.75 60.58
CA ALA A 9 -4.19 0.62 60.07
C ALA A 9 -3.61 0.97 58.68
N ASP A 10 -2.37 1.45 58.67
CA ASP A 10 -1.54 1.69 57.48
C ASP A 10 -1.43 0.42 56.63
N PHE A 11 -2.32 0.28 55.64
CA PHE A 11 -2.31 -0.82 54.68
C PHE A 11 -1.19 -0.58 53.66
N ARG A 12 0.04 -0.97 54.01
CA ARG A 12 1.19 -0.92 53.09
C ARG A 12 1.09 -2.05 52.06
N PHE A 13 0.60 -1.72 50.87
CA PHE A 13 0.77 -2.56 49.69
C PHE A 13 2.26 -2.57 49.29
N GLN A 14 2.99 -3.64 49.61
CA GLN A 14 4.35 -3.83 49.08
C GLN A 14 4.25 -4.32 47.63
N SER A 15 4.13 -3.37 46.70
CA SER A 15 4.40 -3.61 45.28
C SER A 15 5.88 -3.96 45.13
N GLY A 16 6.20 -5.18 44.71
CA GLY A 16 7.54 -5.61 44.30
C GLY A 16 8.00 -4.99 42.97
N ALA A 17 7.56 -3.76 42.66
CA ALA A 17 8.01 -3.03 41.50
C ALA A 17 9.37 -2.39 41.82
N VAL A 18 10.42 -2.94 41.22
CA VAL A 18 11.71 -2.27 41.11
C VAL A 18 11.52 -1.02 40.25
N ILE A 19 11.72 0.16 40.83
CA ILE A 19 11.85 1.40 40.08
C ILE A 19 13.15 1.28 39.28
N LEU A 20 13.05 0.99 37.99
CA LEU A 20 14.16 1.21 37.07
C LEU A 20 14.25 2.72 36.87
N ASP A 21 15.28 3.31 37.48
CA ASP A 21 15.58 4.74 37.34
C ASP A 21 15.73 5.10 35.85
N ASP A 22 15.03 6.16 35.44
CA ASP A 22 15.02 6.70 34.09
C ASP A 22 16.33 7.47 33.86
N SER A 23 17.39 6.71 33.57
CA SER A 23 18.64 7.26 33.02
C SER A 23 18.53 7.49 31.51
N SER A 24 17.51 8.25 31.08
CA SER A 24 17.47 8.89 29.75
C SER A 24 18.42 10.10 29.68
N LYS A 25 19.68 9.91 30.07
CA LYS A 25 20.78 10.72 29.53
C LYS A 25 21.38 9.94 28.37
N GLN A 26 20.88 10.22 27.16
CA GLN A 26 21.63 9.89 25.95
C GLN A 26 23.01 10.55 26.05
N VAL A 27 24.00 9.77 26.47
CA VAL A 27 25.40 10.09 26.25
C VAL A 27 25.52 10.26 24.73
N LYS A 28 25.75 11.50 24.29
CA LYS A 28 26.14 11.80 22.91
C LYS A 28 27.37 10.96 22.63
N LYS A 29 27.21 9.81 21.94
CA LYS A 29 28.34 9.02 21.48
C LYS A 29 29.23 9.97 20.68
N SER A 30 30.41 10.23 21.22
CA SER A 30 31.46 10.99 20.57
C SER A 30 31.74 10.35 19.20
N LYS A 31 31.87 11.20 18.18
CA LYS A 31 32.29 10.76 16.84
C LYS A 31 33.60 9.97 17.00
N PRO A 32 33.75 8.77 16.41
CA PRO A 32 35.04 8.11 16.41
C PRO A 32 36.07 9.02 15.75
N ALA A 33 37.27 9.03 16.33
CA ALA A 33 38.40 9.81 15.88
C ALA A 33 38.64 9.64 14.38
N ARG A 34 38.96 10.75 13.75
CA ARG A 34 39.18 10.93 12.32
C ARG A 34 40.36 10.04 11.88
N THR A 35 40.08 8.96 11.15
CA THR A 35 41.13 8.27 10.39
C THR A 35 41.62 9.24 9.31
N GLU A 36 42.94 9.39 9.17
CA GLU A 36 43.59 10.33 8.23
C GLU A 36 43.32 10.02 6.74
N THR A 37 42.60 8.93 6.45
CA THR A 37 42.28 8.41 5.12
C THR A 37 40.78 8.52 4.79
N GLY A 38 40.13 9.63 5.16
CA GLY A 38 38.75 9.87 4.75
C GLY A 38 38.62 9.98 3.21
N LEU A 39 37.62 9.30 2.64
CA LEU A 39 37.38 9.21 1.20
C LEU A 39 36.94 10.58 0.65
N LYS A 40 37.57 11.09 -0.41
CA LYS A 40 37.27 12.42 -0.98
C LYS A 40 36.53 12.31 -2.30
N CYS A 41 35.85 13.40 -2.69
CA CYS A 41 35.27 13.51 -4.02
C CYS A 41 36.34 13.96 -5.02
N GLU A 42 36.48 13.22 -6.11
CA GLU A 42 37.43 13.49 -7.21
C GLU A 42 36.77 14.19 -8.41
N HIS A 43 35.47 14.53 -8.33
CA HIS A 43 34.76 15.13 -9.46
C HIS A 43 35.25 16.58 -9.72
N PRO A 44 35.60 16.93 -10.98
CA PRO A 44 36.11 18.26 -11.32
C PRO A 44 35.13 19.36 -10.90
N GLY A 45 35.61 20.37 -10.18
CA GLY A 45 34.77 21.50 -9.76
C GLY A 45 33.78 21.21 -8.63
N CYS A 46 33.82 20.02 -8.01
CA CYS A 46 32.98 19.74 -6.84
C CYS A 46 33.28 20.74 -5.70
N LYS A 47 32.24 21.38 -5.15
CA LYS A 47 32.38 22.36 -4.05
C LYS A 47 32.55 21.73 -2.66
N TYR A 48 32.35 20.42 -2.53
CA TYR A 48 32.51 19.72 -1.26
C TYR A 48 33.99 19.45 -0.97
N ARG A 49 34.51 20.06 0.10
CA ARG A 49 35.93 19.96 0.52
C ARG A 49 36.16 18.96 1.67
N GLY A 50 35.08 18.37 2.19
CA GLY A 50 35.14 17.41 3.29
C GLY A 50 35.58 16.01 2.85
N SER A 51 35.84 15.15 3.83
CA SER A 51 36.12 13.73 3.62
C SER A 51 34.98 12.87 4.17
N PHE A 52 34.61 11.83 3.43
CA PHE A 52 33.60 10.86 3.82
C PHE A 52 34.24 9.72 4.62
N ASN A 53 33.59 9.32 5.71
CA ASN A 53 34.07 8.23 6.55
C ASN A 53 33.67 6.85 6.00
N ARG A 54 32.70 6.78 5.07
CA ARG A 54 32.18 5.54 4.50
C ARG A 54 32.12 5.64 2.99
N LYS A 55 32.43 4.53 2.31
CA LYS A 55 32.34 4.41 0.84
C LYS A 55 30.93 4.69 0.32
N TYR A 56 29.91 4.25 1.06
CA TYR A 56 28.51 4.53 0.76
C TYR A 56 28.19 6.05 0.71
N ASP A 57 28.74 6.83 1.64
CA ASP A 57 28.49 8.28 1.68
C ASP A 57 29.18 9.01 0.52
N LEU A 58 30.38 8.57 0.14
CA LEU A 58 31.06 9.08 -1.07
C LEU A 58 30.29 8.69 -2.34
N GLN A 59 29.85 7.44 -2.48
CA GLN A 59 29.03 7.00 -3.62
C GLN A 59 27.74 7.82 -3.73
N ARG A 60 27.05 8.07 -2.60
CA ARG A 60 25.86 8.92 -2.54
C ARG A 60 26.16 10.37 -2.94
N HIS A 61 27.35 10.87 -2.59
CA HIS A 61 27.78 12.19 -3.02
C HIS A 61 28.07 12.22 -4.52
N MET A 62 28.80 11.23 -5.05
CA MET A 62 29.13 11.14 -6.47
C MET A 62 27.89 11.02 -7.35
N ALA A 63 26.81 10.41 -6.86
CA ALA A 63 25.52 10.41 -7.54
C ALA A 63 25.02 11.82 -7.91
N LYS A 64 25.33 12.86 -7.12
CA LYS A 64 24.95 14.25 -7.45
C LYS A 64 25.61 14.76 -8.74
N HIS A 65 26.74 14.18 -9.13
CA HIS A 65 27.49 14.57 -10.31
C HIS A 65 27.11 13.72 -11.53
N THR A 66 26.72 12.46 -11.32
CA THR A 66 26.42 11.51 -12.41
C THR A 66 24.94 11.37 -12.75
N THR A 67 24.02 11.58 -11.80
CA THR A 67 22.58 11.34 -12.05
C THR A 67 21.89 12.58 -12.63
N THR A 68 21.52 12.51 -13.90
CA THR A 68 20.62 13.44 -14.59
C THR A 68 19.14 13.08 -14.39
N ALA A 69 18.85 11.79 -14.12
CA ALA A 69 17.51 11.28 -13.86
C ALA A 69 17.05 11.63 -12.44
N LYS A 70 16.11 12.57 -12.33
CA LYS A 70 15.45 12.94 -11.07
C LYS A 70 14.11 12.21 -10.99
N PHE A 71 13.78 11.61 -9.85
CA PHE A 71 12.42 11.20 -9.53
C PHE A 71 11.57 12.47 -9.45
N GLN A 72 10.74 12.70 -10.47
CA GLN A 72 9.79 13.81 -10.51
C GLN A 72 8.46 13.37 -9.91
N CYS A 73 7.81 14.24 -9.16
CA CYS A 73 6.46 13.97 -8.68
C CYS A 73 5.47 13.93 -9.87
N PRO A 74 4.69 12.84 -10.03
CA PRO A 74 3.73 12.69 -11.13
C PRO A 74 2.37 13.36 -10.85
N LEU A 75 2.17 13.91 -9.65
CA LEU A 75 0.93 14.57 -9.25
C LEU A 75 0.83 15.99 -9.82
N GLN A 76 -0.39 16.39 -10.14
CA GLN A 76 -0.66 17.70 -10.72
C GLN A 76 -0.20 18.81 -9.78
N GLN A 77 0.28 19.91 -10.36
CA GLN A 77 0.74 21.09 -9.63
C GLN A 77 1.94 20.86 -8.68
N CYS A 78 2.54 19.67 -8.66
CA CYS A 78 3.76 19.39 -7.89
C CYS A 78 5.00 19.43 -8.78
N GLN A 79 5.90 20.38 -8.51
CA GLN A 79 7.18 20.52 -9.21
C GLN A 79 8.36 19.87 -8.46
N TYR A 80 8.08 19.13 -7.40
CA TYR A 80 9.14 18.51 -6.60
C TYR A 80 9.88 17.44 -7.40
N SER A 81 11.21 17.45 -7.29
CA SER A 81 12.05 16.41 -7.86
C SER A 81 13.22 16.08 -6.94
N SER A 82 13.63 14.81 -6.94
CA SER A 82 14.78 14.35 -6.15
C SER A 82 15.55 13.26 -6.88
N TYR A 83 16.87 13.26 -6.79
CA TYR A 83 17.71 12.14 -7.25
C TYR A 83 17.72 10.97 -6.24
N ARG A 84 17.08 11.14 -5.07
CA ARG A 84 17.08 10.16 -3.98
C ARG A 84 15.68 9.61 -3.73
N THR A 85 15.57 8.29 -3.72
CA THR A 85 14.33 7.58 -3.41
C THR A 85 13.80 7.92 -2.03
N ASP A 86 14.63 7.95 -0.99
CA ASP A 86 14.18 8.23 0.38
C ASP A 86 13.61 9.64 0.55
N LYS A 87 14.15 10.62 -0.18
CA LYS A 87 13.66 12.01 -0.17
C LYS A 87 12.38 12.16 -0.99
N PHE A 88 12.31 11.49 -2.13
CA PHE A 88 11.09 11.41 -2.94
C PHE A 88 9.94 10.80 -2.14
N LEU A 89 10.14 9.63 -1.52
CA LEU A 89 9.10 8.97 -0.72
C LEU A 89 8.66 9.79 0.49
N LEU A 90 9.60 10.48 1.16
CA LEU A 90 9.26 11.37 2.27
C LEU A 90 8.44 12.58 1.82
N HIS A 91 8.80 13.20 0.70
CA HIS A 91 8.03 14.28 0.11
C HIS A 91 6.63 13.78 -0.24
N PHE A 92 6.54 12.67 -0.97
CA PHE A 92 5.27 12.10 -1.41
C PHE A 92 4.32 11.89 -0.22
N ARG A 93 4.81 11.26 0.86
CA ARG A 93 4.01 11.03 2.07
C ARG A 93 3.52 12.31 2.77
N ARG A 94 4.29 13.39 2.73
CA ARG A 94 4.03 14.61 3.51
C ARG A 94 3.26 15.67 2.76
N ALA A 95 3.50 15.75 1.46
CA ALA A 95 2.92 16.76 0.61
C ALA A 95 1.65 16.27 -0.09
N HIS A 96 1.45 14.96 -0.14
CA HIS A 96 0.39 14.37 -0.93
C HIS A 96 -0.52 13.43 -0.17
N THR A 97 -1.77 13.39 -0.62
CA THR A 97 -2.82 12.48 -0.16
C THR A 97 -3.26 11.56 -1.30
N ASP A 98 -3.99 10.49 -0.97
CA ASP A 98 -4.52 9.58 -2.00
C ASP A 98 -5.58 10.22 -2.92
N GLU A 99 -6.11 11.38 -2.52
CA GLU A 99 -7.08 12.16 -3.30
C GLU A 99 -6.38 13.08 -4.32
N ASP A 100 -5.07 13.30 -4.18
CA ASP A 100 -4.34 14.13 -5.14
C ASP A 100 -4.30 13.43 -6.50
N GLU A 101 -4.66 14.20 -7.52
CA GLU A 101 -4.74 13.69 -8.88
C GLU A 101 -3.42 13.87 -9.63
N GLY A 102 -3.11 12.91 -10.49
CA GLY A 102 -1.98 12.97 -11.40
C GLY A 102 -2.38 12.61 -12.82
N ILE A 103 -1.47 12.87 -13.75
CA ILE A 103 -1.59 12.47 -15.15
C ILE A 103 -0.54 11.40 -15.42
N CYS A 104 -0.84 10.44 -16.30
CA CYS A 104 0.15 9.47 -16.71
C CYS A 104 1.38 10.17 -17.32
N PRO A 105 2.60 9.94 -16.81
CA PRO A 105 3.78 10.62 -17.31
C PRO A 105 4.35 9.99 -18.61
N LEU A 106 3.72 8.92 -19.12
CA LEU A 106 4.14 8.26 -20.35
C LEU A 106 3.74 9.14 -21.56
N PRO A 107 4.69 9.53 -22.44
CA PRO A 107 4.35 10.26 -23.66
C PRO A 107 3.32 9.49 -24.51
N GLY A 108 2.28 10.19 -24.97
CA GLY A 108 1.18 9.59 -25.74
C GLY A 108 0.06 8.97 -24.89
N CYS A 109 0.26 8.81 -23.58
CA CYS A 109 -0.80 8.35 -22.69
C CYS A 109 -1.63 9.54 -22.18
N GLY A 110 -2.76 9.82 -22.81
CA GLY A 110 -3.69 10.90 -22.42
C GLY A 110 -4.61 10.58 -21.23
N THR A 111 -4.37 9.49 -20.49
CA THR A 111 -5.21 9.10 -19.35
C THR A 111 -4.93 9.97 -18.13
N GLY A 112 -6.00 10.58 -17.58
CA GLY A 112 -5.96 11.47 -16.42
C GLY A 112 -6.89 12.68 -16.60
N PRO A 113 -7.08 13.49 -15.55
CA PRO A 113 -6.55 13.32 -14.19
C PRO A 113 -7.17 12.12 -13.46
N LEU A 114 -6.36 11.42 -12.65
CA LEU A 114 -6.79 10.30 -11.82
C LEU A 114 -6.21 10.44 -10.41
N PRO A 115 -6.98 10.12 -9.35
CA PRO A 115 -6.45 9.97 -8.00
C PRO A 115 -5.26 9.02 -7.94
N TRP A 116 -4.29 9.31 -7.06
CA TRP A 116 -3.01 8.59 -6.99
C TRP A 116 -3.11 7.05 -7.05
N PRO A 117 -3.94 6.37 -6.23
CA PRO A 117 -4.03 4.90 -6.28
C PRO A 117 -4.51 4.38 -7.64
N LEU A 118 -5.40 5.12 -8.31
CA LEU A 118 -5.93 4.75 -9.62
C LEU A 118 -4.93 5.04 -10.74
N LEU A 119 -4.18 6.14 -10.65
CA LEU A 119 -3.07 6.44 -11.56
C LEU A 119 -2.00 5.35 -11.48
N LYS A 120 -1.64 4.94 -10.26
CA LYS A 120 -0.66 3.87 -10.05
C LYS A 120 -1.13 2.56 -10.67
N LEU A 121 -2.39 2.19 -10.44
CA LEU A 121 -3.02 1.02 -11.07
C LEU A 121 -2.98 1.10 -12.60
N HIS A 122 -3.32 2.25 -13.18
CA HIS A 122 -3.27 2.50 -14.61
C HIS A 122 -1.87 2.23 -15.19
N THR A 123 -0.83 2.72 -14.52
CA THR A 123 0.55 2.60 -15.00
C THR A 123 1.10 1.18 -14.98
N ARG A 124 0.45 0.24 -14.27
CA ARG A 124 0.93 -1.15 -14.09
C ARG A 124 1.16 -1.87 -15.41
N ARG A 125 0.23 -1.71 -16.35
CA ARG A 125 0.36 -2.31 -17.68
C ARG A 125 1.40 -1.64 -18.56
N HIS A 126 1.63 -0.34 -18.42
CA HIS A 126 2.73 0.33 -19.12
C HIS A 126 4.07 -0.29 -18.71
N HIS A 127 4.27 -0.53 -17.42
CA HIS A 127 5.48 -1.17 -16.89
C HIS A 127 5.66 -2.64 -17.32
N GLU A 128 4.57 -3.39 -17.45
CA GLU A 128 4.63 -4.80 -17.88
C GLU A 128 5.00 -4.96 -19.36
N ILE A 129 4.63 -3.99 -20.20
CA ILE A 129 4.88 -3.98 -21.65
C ILE A 129 6.26 -3.36 -21.96
N ASP A 130 6.62 -2.27 -21.28
CA ASP A 130 7.87 -1.53 -21.49
C ASP A 130 9.05 -2.08 -20.66
N ARG A 131 9.13 -3.40 -20.41
CA ARG A 131 10.26 -4.02 -19.66
C ARG A 131 11.65 -3.77 -20.24
N GLY A 132 11.77 -3.04 -21.36
CA GLY A 132 13.01 -2.54 -21.94
C GLY A 132 13.18 -1.01 -21.99
N SER A 133 12.17 -0.21 -21.61
CA SER A 133 12.26 1.26 -21.64
C SER A 133 12.37 1.79 -20.21
N SER A 134 13.56 2.26 -19.82
CA SER A 134 13.83 2.89 -18.53
C SER A 134 13.16 4.27 -18.43
N ASN A 135 11.83 4.32 -18.43
CA ASN A 135 11.08 5.55 -18.25
C ASN A 135 11.21 6.00 -16.78
N VAL A 136 12.11 6.95 -16.55
CA VAL A 136 12.42 7.54 -15.24
C VAL A 136 11.17 8.05 -14.52
N ALA A 137 10.15 8.50 -15.26
CA ALA A 137 8.91 9.02 -14.67
C ALA A 137 7.99 7.90 -14.17
N LEU A 138 7.91 6.76 -14.87
CA LEU A 138 7.23 5.56 -14.36
C LEU A 138 7.99 4.98 -13.16
N GLU A 139 9.33 4.95 -13.20
CA GLU A 139 10.16 4.48 -12.09
C GLU A 139 9.86 5.21 -10.78
N ALA A 140 9.60 6.53 -10.82
CA ALA A 140 9.22 7.30 -9.64
C ALA A 140 7.91 6.78 -9.01
N ILE A 141 6.91 6.44 -9.84
CA ILE A 141 5.62 5.92 -9.40
C ILE A 141 5.79 4.58 -8.66
N TRP A 142 6.62 3.69 -9.21
CA TRP A 142 6.86 2.34 -8.67
C TRP A 142 7.74 2.30 -7.42
N LYS A 143 8.43 3.39 -7.07
CA LYS A 143 9.18 3.44 -5.80
C LYS A 143 8.27 3.55 -4.58
N VAL A 144 7.07 4.10 -4.75
CA VAL A 144 6.07 4.12 -3.67
C VAL A 144 5.54 2.70 -3.51
N PRO A 145 5.49 2.10 -2.31
CA PRO A 145 4.90 0.77 -2.16
C PRO A 145 3.38 0.78 -2.37
N ASP A 146 2.79 -0.32 -2.86
CA ASP A 146 1.34 -0.45 -3.16
C ASP A 146 0.50 -0.70 -1.92
N ASP A 147 1.08 -1.35 -0.91
CA ASP A 147 0.38 -1.88 0.24
C ASP A 147 0.55 -1.03 1.49
N VAL A 148 0.94 0.24 1.34
CA VAL A 148 1.24 1.12 2.47
C VAL A 148 0.46 2.42 2.43
N CYS A 149 0.08 2.90 3.62
CA CYS A 149 -0.62 4.16 3.82
C CYS A 149 -0.06 4.92 5.02
N SER A 150 -0.32 6.23 5.06
CA SER A 150 -0.03 7.08 6.21
C SER A 150 -1.10 6.88 7.29
N CYS A 151 -0.72 7.04 8.56
CA CYS A 151 -1.72 7.11 9.62
C CYS A 151 -2.63 8.34 9.39
N PRO A 152 -3.96 8.22 9.52
CA PRO A 152 -4.89 9.35 9.37
C PRO A 152 -4.84 10.35 10.53
N ILE A 153 -4.12 10.06 11.61
CA ILE A 153 -3.95 10.96 12.76
C ILE A 153 -2.77 11.92 12.46
N GLU A 154 -3.03 13.22 12.38
CA GLU A 154 -2.06 14.24 11.91
C GLU A 154 -0.80 14.32 12.80
N SER A 155 -0.97 14.18 14.11
CA SER A 155 0.12 14.14 15.10
C SER A 155 1.02 12.90 14.94
N CYS A 156 0.53 11.84 14.30
CA CYS A 156 1.22 10.57 14.20
C CYS A 156 2.36 10.66 13.19
N ARG A 157 3.59 10.68 13.70
CA ARG A 157 4.82 10.66 12.88
C ARG A 157 5.25 9.24 12.47
N GLY A 158 4.31 8.30 12.44
CA GLY A 158 4.55 6.91 12.08
C GLY A 158 5.24 6.75 10.72
N ILE A 159 5.97 5.64 10.56
CA ILE A 159 6.44 5.19 9.25
C ILE A 159 5.21 4.81 8.40
N LEU A 160 5.35 4.70 7.06
CA LEU A 160 4.33 4.08 6.22
C LEU A 160 3.92 2.73 6.81
N ILE A 161 2.62 2.54 7.02
CA ILE A 161 2.03 1.37 7.66
C ILE A 161 1.46 0.51 6.55
N LYS A 162 1.68 -0.80 6.60
CA LYS A 162 0.99 -1.67 5.65
C LYS A 162 -0.51 -1.66 5.92
N VAL A 163 -1.33 -1.61 4.87
CA VAL A 163 -2.80 -1.54 4.97
C VAL A 163 -3.35 -2.63 5.90
N PHE A 164 -2.79 -3.85 5.83
CA PHE A 164 -3.15 -4.98 6.70
C PHE A 164 -2.96 -4.70 8.21
N TYR A 165 -1.96 -3.90 8.59
CA TYR A 165 -1.63 -3.57 9.98
C TYR A 165 -2.25 -2.25 10.47
N MET A 166 -3.02 -1.55 9.64
CA MET A 166 -3.55 -0.23 10.00
C MET A 166 -4.50 -0.28 11.21
N GLN A 167 -5.34 -1.31 11.32
CA GLN A 167 -6.26 -1.42 12.46
C GLN A 167 -5.51 -1.61 13.79
N GLU A 168 -4.54 -2.52 13.82
CA GLU A 168 -3.68 -2.73 14.98
C GLU A 168 -2.92 -1.46 15.35
N HIS A 169 -2.41 -0.74 14.34
CA HIS A 169 -1.78 0.55 14.55
C HIS A 169 -2.74 1.58 15.18
N LEU A 170 -3.95 1.73 14.64
CA LEU A 170 -4.96 2.64 15.19
C LEU A 170 -5.33 2.27 16.63
N ARG A 171 -5.44 0.97 16.96
CA ARG A 171 -5.72 0.51 18.34
C ARG A 171 -4.65 0.93 19.34
N ALA A 172 -3.40 1.10 18.89
CA ALA A 172 -2.31 1.57 19.75
C ALA A 172 -2.44 3.05 20.12
N HIS A 173 -3.26 3.83 19.40
CA HIS A 173 -3.56 5.21 19.76
C HIS A 173 -4.58 5.28 20.92
N PRO A 174 -4.39 6.22 21.87
CA PRO A 174 -5.38 6.52 22.90
C PRO A 174 -6.77 6.77 22.30
N TYR A 175 -7.80 6.31 23.00
CA TYR A 175 -9.18 6.45 22.55
C TYR A 175 -9.56 7.90 22.21
N ASN A 176 -9.22 8.86 23.08
CA ASN A 176 -9.55 10.27 22.87
C ASN A 176 -8.89 10.84 21.60
N GLU A 177 -7.62 10.50 21.34
CA GLU A 177 -6.91 10.95 20.13
C GLU A 177 -7.58 10.42 18.86
N ARG A 178 -8.05 9.16 18.87
CA ARG A 178 -8.83 8.61 17.76
C ARG A 178 -10.15 9.34 17.56
N ILE A 179 -10.87 9.64 18.64
CA ILE A 179 -12.16 10.33 18.59
C ILE A 179 -12.02 11.79 18.12
N GLU A 180 -10.94 12.47 18.47
CA GLU A 180 -10.60 13.81 17.97
C GLU A 180 -10.33 13.77 16.46
N ASN A 181 -9.67 12.72 15.96
CA ASN A 181 -9.35 12.52 14.56
C ASN A 181 -10.40 11.69 13.79
N ARG A 182 -11.63 11.56 14.31
CA ARG A 182 -12.64 10.61 13.79
C ARG A 182 -12.95 10.79 12.30
N HIS A 183 -12.94 12.02 11.81
CA HIS A 183 -13.26 12.31 10.42
C HIS A 183 -12.17 11.79 9.48
N ALA A 184 -10.90 12.07 9.79
CA ALA A 184 -9.77 11.58 9.01
C ALA A 184 -9.69 10.05 9.04
N ILE A 185 -9.96 9.43 10.20
CA ILE A 185 -10.01 7.97 10.35
C ILE A 185 -11.13 7.37 9.47
N LEU A 186 -12.31 8.00 9.44
CA LEU A 186 -13.43 7.57 8.61
C LEU A 186 -13.14 7.72 7.11
N VAL A 187 -12.51 8.82 6.69
CA VAL A 187 -12.07 9.04 5.29
C VAL A 187 -11.02 8.01 4.87
N ALA A 188 -10.18 7.55 5.81
CA ALA A 188 -9.25 6.45 5.57
C ALA A 188 -9.93 5.06 5.52
N GLY A 189 -11.24 4.97 5.81
CA GLY A 189 -12.02 3.75 5.72
C GLY A 189 -12.16 2.97 7.03
N TYR A 190 -11.92 3.61 8.18
CA TYR A 190 -11.97 2.96 9.49
C TYR A 190 -12.94 3.66 10.45
N ASP A 191 -13.48 2.92 11.40
CA ASP A 191 -14.29 3.48 12.48
C ASP A 191 -13.38 3.95 13.64
N ALA A 192 -13.63 5.15 14.15
CA ALA A 192 -12.78 5.75 15.19
C ALA A 192 -12.86 5.00 16.54
N THR A 193 -14.03 4.42 16.84
CA THR A 193 -14.30 3.74 18.12
C THR A 193 -13.73 2.33 18.13
N SER A 194 -14.11 1.51 17.14
CA SER A 194 -13.74 0.09 17.04
C SER A 194 -12.44 -0.15 16.30
N THR A 195 -11.97 0.79 15.47
CA THR A 195 -10.90 0.62 14.46
C THR A 195 -11.25 -0.38 13.34
N ASN A 196 -12.51 -0.84 13.28
CA ASN A 196 -12.95 -1.74 12.23
C ASN A 196 -12.97 -1.04 10.88
N ILE A 197 -12.73 -1.81 9.81
CA ILE A 197 -12.90 -1.34 8.45
C ILE A 197 -14.38 -1.05 8.24
N VAL A 198 -14.70 0.14 7.72
CA VAL A 198 -16.06 0.51 7.33
C VAL A 198 -16.22 0.15 5.86
N CYS A 199 -17.12 -0.80 5.56
CA CYS A 199 -17.40 -1.14 4.17
C CYS A 199 -17.84 0.11 3.40
N PRO A 200 -17.18 0.47 2.29
CA PRO A 200 -17.50 1.69 1.56
C PRO A 200 -18.86 1.64 0.88
N VAL A 201 -19.45 0.45 0.69
CA VAL A 201 -20.72 0.23 0.00
C VAL A 201 -21.90 0.26 0.98
N CYS A 202 -21.86 -0.58 2.03
CA CYS A 202 -22.99 -0.75 2.95
C CYS A 202 -22.73 -0.26 4.38
N ARG A 203 -21.52 0.26 4.69
CA ARG A 203 -21.12 0.78 6.01
C ARG A 203 -20.99 -0.25 7.13
N GLU A 204 -21.05 -1.55 6.81
CA GLU A 204 -20.79 -2.62 7.78
C GLU A 204 -19.37 -2.53 8.38
N LEU A 205 -19.24 -2.85 9.67
CA LEU A 205 -17.97 -2.81 10.39
C LEU A 205 -17.30 -4.18 10.39
N LEU A 206 -16.10 -4.25 9.83
CA LEU A 206 -15.40 -5.50 9.53
C LEU A 206 -14.04 -5.52 10.22
N ASP A 207 -13.75 -6.58 10.97
CA ASP A 207 -12.46 -6.75 11.66
C ASP A 207 -11.46 -7.48 10.76
N GLY A 208 -10.50 -6.74 10.23
CA GLY A 208 -9.48 -7.28 9.34
C GLY A 208 -9.81 -7.06 7.86
N THR A 209 -8.75 -6.86 7.07
CA THR A 209 -8.84 -6.86 5.61
C THR A 209 -9.36 -8.19 5.04
N SER A 210 -9.13 -9.31 5.74
CA SER A 210 -9.68 -10.62 5.36
C SER A 210 -11.20 -10.67 5.49
N ALA A 211 -11.76 -10.19 6.61
CA ALA A 211 -13.21 -10.11 6.80
C ALA A 211 -13.83 -9.14 5.78
N PHE A 212 -13.16 -8.02 5.51
CA PHE A 212 -13.60 -7.08 4.48
C PHE A 212 -13.60 -7.70 3.08
N SER A 213 -12.55 -8.40 2.69
CA SER A 213 -12.47 -9.10 1.39
C SER A 213 -13.61 -10.09 1.22
N HIS A 214 -13.84 -10.91 2.25
CA HIS A 214 -14.88 -11.94 2.25
C HIS A 214 -16.28 -11.32 2.14
N HIS A 215 -16.56 -10.31 2.96
CA HIS A 215 -17.81 -9.54 2.91
C HIS A 215 -18.03 -8.90 1.52
N LEU A 216 -16.99 -8.28 0.95
CA LEU A 216 -17.06 -7.63 -0.35
C LEU A 216 -17.38 -8.63 -1.46
N GLU A 217 -16.70 -9.77 -1.45
CA GLU A 217 -16.89 -10.83 -2.44
C GLU A 217 -18.32 -11.40 -2.39
N GLU A 218 -18.88 -11.66 -1.21
CA GLU A 218 -20.17 -12.34 -1.08
C GLU A 218 -21.38 -11.43 -1.14
N SER A 219 -21.26 -10.25 -0.54
CA SER A 219 -22.40 -9.35 -0.37
C SER A 219 -22.58 -8.43 -1.58
N HIS A 220 -21.47 -8.11 -2.26
CA HIS A 220 -21.45 -7.04 -3.27
C HIS A 220 -21.02 -7.51 -4.66
N ILE A 221 -20.17 -8.53 -4.76
CA ILE A 221 -19.56 -8.94 -6.04
C ILE A 221 -20.18 -10.20 -6.61
N ALA A 222 -20.33 -11.27 -5.82
CA ALA A 222 -20.72 -12.58 -6.34
C ALA A 222 -22.25 -12.75 -6.37
N THR A 223 -22.79 -13.26 -7.48
CA THR A 223 -24.20 -13.70 -7.57
C THR A 223 -24.45 -14.87 -6.62
N ASP A 224 -23.50 -15.78 -6.53
CA ASP A 224 -23.42 -16.87 -5.54
C ASP A 224 -22.08 -16.80 -4.78
N GLY A 225 -22.12 -16.21 -3.59
CA GLY A 225 -20.94 -16.04 -2.73
C GLY A 225 -20.32 -17.36 -2.27
N THR A 226 -21.13 -18.40 -2.05
CA THR A 226 -20.62 -19.70 -1.58
C THR A 226 -19.83 -20.40 -2.67
N HIS A 227 -20.38 -20.41 -3.89
CA HIS A 227 -19.69 -20.93 -5.06
C HIS A 227 -18.37 -20.19 -5.29
N PHE A 228 -18.42 -18.85 -5.28
CA PHE A 228 -17.24 -18.01 -5.49
C PHE A 228 -16.14 -18.25 -4.45
N ARG A 229 -16.50 -18.35 -3.16
CA ARG A 229 -15.57 -18.64 -2.06
C ARG A 229 -14.90 -20.00 -2.19
N MET A 230 -15.68 -21.06 -2.44
CA MET A 230 -15.15 -22.42 -2.58
C MET A 230 -14.16 -22.52 -3.74
N PHE A 231 -14.41 -21.78 -4.82
CA PHE A 231 -13.43 -21.66 -5.90
C PHE A 231 -12.15 -20.94 -5.47
N CYS A 232 -12.26 -19.78 -4.81
CA CYS A 232 -11.11 -19.04 -4.29
C CYS A 232 -10.21 -19.93 -3.41
N GLU A 233 -10.80 -20.73 -2.53
CA GLU A 233 -10.08 -21.70 -1.69
C GLU A 233 -9.40 -22.81 -2.51
N SER A 234 -10.05 -23.29 -3.58
CA SER A 234 -9.46 -24.30 -4.48
C SER A 234 -8.20 -23.78 -5.18
N LEU A 235 -8.15 -22.49 -5.53
CA LEU A 235 -6.98 -21.87 -6.16
C LEU A 235 -5.82 -21.66 -5.18
N GLN A 236 -6.11 -21.33 -3.92
CA GLN A 236 -5.08 -21.16 -2.88
C GLN A 236 -4.30 -22.46 -2.60
N ARG A 237 -4.90 -23.63 -2.86
CA ARG A 237 -4.22 -24.94 -2.77
C ARG A 237 -3.15 -25.14 -3.86
N VAL A 238 -3.21 -24.38 -4.94
CA VAL A 238 -2.24 -24.41 -6.07
C VAL A 238 -1.12 -23.36 -5.89
N GLY A 239 -1.22 -22.50 -4.87
CA GLY A 239 -0.18 -21.56 -4.44
C GLY A 239 -0.74 -20.37 -3.66
N ARG A 240 0.11 -19.64 -2.91
CA ARG A 240 -0.27 -18.42 -2.15
C ARG A 240 -0.58 -17.21 -3.05
N TRP A 241 -1.63 -17.30 -3.85
CA TRP A 241 -2.07 -16.23 -4.73
C TRP A 241 -3.51 -15.86 -4.35
N SER A 242 -3.81 -14.57 -4.17
CA SER A 242 -5.21 -14.12 -4.12
C SER A 242 -5.86 -14.39 -5.48
N LEU A 243 -7.18 -14.63 -5.54
CA LEU A 243 -7.91 -14.82 -6.80
C LEU A 243 -7.56 -13.73 -7.81
N TRP A 244 -7.54 -12.48 -7.35
CA TRP A 244 -7.19 -11.31 -8.15
C TRP A 244 -5.74 -11.34 -8.66
N SER A 245 -4.80 -11.90 -7.90
CA SER A 245 -3.42 -12.17 -8.35
C SER A 245 -3.35 -13.29 -9.39
N VAL A 246 -4.14 -14.36 -9.24
CA VAL A 246 -4.27 -15.44 -10.24
C VAL A 246 -4.90 -14.91 -11.54
N ILE A 247 -5.96 -14.10 -11.44
CA ILE A 247 -6.63 -13.47 -12.57
C ILE A 247 -5.63 -12.60 -13.34
N THR A 248 -4.84 -11.72 -12.71
CA THR A 248 -3.81 -10.94 -13.45
C THR A 248 -2.83 -11.81 -14.25
N SER A 249 -2.51 -13.00 -13.75
CA SER A 249 -1.59 -13.93 -14.41
C SER A 249 -2.25 -14.75 -15.53
N ALA A 250 -3.55 -14.97 -15.46
CA ALA A 250 -4.34 -15.72 -16.44
C ALA A 250 -4.73 -14.89 -17.68
N TRP A 251 -4.76 -13.56 -17.57
CA TRP A 251 -4.95 -12.64 -18.71
C TRP A 251 -3.67 -12.44 -19.55
N VAL A 252 -2.56 -13.09 -19.19
CA VAL A 252 -1.39 -13.24 -20.06
C VAL A 252 -1.49 -14.61 -20.73
N PRO A 253 -1.87 -14.71 -22.02
CA PRO A 253 -1.88 -15.99 -22.71
C PRO A 253 -0.46 -16.56 -22.69
N LYS A 254 -0.22 -17.60 -21.91
CA LYS A 254 1.05 -18.35 -21.96
C LYS A 254 0.98 -19.29 -23.16
N PRO A 255 1.90 -19.18 -24.12
CA PRO A 255 1.74 -19.85 -25.41
C PRO A 255 1.96 -21.38 -25.39
N PHE A 256 2.32 -22.02 -24.28
CA PHE A 256 2.64 -23.45 -24.29
C PHE A 256 2.38 -24.14 -22.94
N THR A 257 1.20 -24.75 -22.77
CA THR A 257 1.01 -25.87 -21.83
C THR A 257 -0.05 -26.83 -22.37
N VAL A 258 0.26 -28.13 -22.33
CA VAL A 258 -0.57 -29.23 -22.83
C VAL A 258 -1.79 -29.45 -21.93
N VAL A 259 -2.94 -29.66 -22.56
CA VAL A 259 -4.30 -29.64 -22.00
C VAL A 259 -4.54 -30.77 -20.99
N ARG A 260 -4.98 -30.40 -19.78
CA ARG A 260 -5.87 -31.21 -18.93
C ARG A 260 -7.10 -30.36 -18.59
N SER A 261 -8.29 -30.95 -18.66
CA SER A 261 -9.52 -30.28 -18.21
C SER A 261 -9.40 -29.93 -16.74
N VAL A 262 -9.95 -28.78 -16.37
CA VAL A 262 -10.04 -28.36 -14.98
C VAL A 262 -11.53 -28.25 -14.68
N SER A 263 -11.99 -28.97 -13.67
CA SER A 263 -13.38 -28.90 -13.21
C SER A 263 -13.51 -27.93 -12.04
N CYS A 264 -14.63 -27.19 -11.99
CA CYS A 264 -14.99 -26.44 -10.80
C CYS A 264 -15.34 -27.41 -9.66
N SER A 265 -14.69 -27.29 -8.50
CA SER A 265 -14.93 -28.20 -7.35
C SER A 265 -16.31 -28.05 -6.71
N PHE A 266 -17.08 -27.02 -7.09
CA PHE A 266 -18.43 -26.76 -6.58
C PHE A 266 -19.51 -27.25 -7.55
N CYS A 267 -19.52 -26.77 -8.79
CA CYS A 267 -20.55 -27.11 -9.77
C CYS A 267 -20.18 -28.26 -10.71
N SER A 268 -18.92 -28.75 -10.66
CA SER A 268 -18.42 -29.82 -11.52
C SER A 268 -18.49 -29.52 -13.03
N GLU A 269 -18.66 -28.25 -13.42
CA GLU A 269 -18.51 -27.84 -14.81
C GLU A 269 -17.07 -28.04 -15.27
N ASP A 270 -16.92 -28.70 -16.42
CA ASP A 270 -15.64 -28.89 -17.10
C ASP A 270 -15.37 -27.73 -18.06
N PHE A 271 -14.19 -27.13 -17.95
CA PHE A 271 -13.75 -26.10 -18.88
C PHE A 271 -12.29 -26.28 -19.29
N PRO A 272 -11.92 -25.81 -20.50
CA PRO A 272 -10.52 -25.65 -20.88
C PRO A 272 -9.75 -24.82 -19.84
N GLU A 273 -8.46 -25.08 -19.63
CA GLU A 273 -7.65 -24.41 -18.59
C GLU A 273 -7.73 -22.87 -18.64
N TRP A 274 -7.83 -22.29 -19.84
CA TRP A 274 -7.98 -20.85 -20.06
C TRP A 274 -9.38 -20.30 -19.73
N ALA A 275 -10.43 -21.12 -19.80
CA ALA A 275 -11.83 -20.73 -19.56
C ALA A 275 -12.23 -20.77 -18.07
N ARG A 276 -11.30 -21.15 -17.18
CA ARG A 276 -11.51 -21.12 -15.72
C ARG A 276 -11.85 -19.71 -15.23
N VAL A 277 -11.28 -18.67 -15.84
CA VAL A 277 -11.56 -17.28 -15.47
C VAL A 277 -12.93 -16.83 -15.99
N ASP A 278 -13.31 -17.25 -17.21
CA ASP A 278 -14.58 -16.90 -17.83
C ASP A 278 -15.79 -17.46 -17.07
N HIS A 279 -15.70 -18.67 -16.52
CA HIS A 279 -16.73 -19.24 -15.65
C HIS A 279 -17.00 -18.35 -14.42
N HIS A 280 -15.96 -17.82 -13.78
CA HIS A 280 -16.10 -17.02 -12.55
C HIS A 280 -16.46 -15.57 -12.83
N ILE A 281 -16.10 -15.01 -13.99
CA ILE A 281 -16.62 -13.72 -14.44
C ILE A 281 -18.15 -13.77 -14.56
N LYS A 282 -18.72 -14.89 -14.98
CA LYS A 282 -20.19 -15.10 -15.03
C LYS A 282 -20.85 -15.15 -13.65
N LEU A 283 -20.08 -15.45 -12.60
CA LEU A 283 -20.56 -15.42 -11.21
C LEU A 283 -20.49 -14.01 -10.60
N LEU A 284 -19.98 -13.01 -11.34
CA LEU A 284 -19.99 -11.62 -10.88
C LEU A 284 -21.37 -11.00 -11.15
N ARG A 285 -21.88 -10.27 -10.18
CA ARG A 285 -22.99 -9.33 -10.36
C ARG A 285 -22.54 -8.20 -11.26
N ASP A 286 -23.51 -7.39 -11.68
CA ASP A 286 -23.20 -6.08 -12.20
C ASP A 286 -22.44 -5.27 -11.15
N TYR A 287 -21.19 -4.91 -11.48
CA TYR A 287 -20.28 -4.16 -10.62
C TYR A 287 -20.26 -2.66 -10.98
N GLU A 288 -21.13 -2.21 -11.88
CA GLU A 288 -21.31 -0.78 -12.16
C GLU A 288 -21.67 0.03 -10.89
N PRO A 289 -22.54 -0.45 -9.98
CA PRO A 289 -22.83 0.23 -8.71
C PRO A 289 -21.62 0.34 -7.78
N LEU A 290 -20.56 -0.46 -7.98
CA LEU A 290 -19.35 -0.41 -7.16
C LEU A 290 -18.37 0.66 -7.63
N ARG A 291 -18.52 1.21 -8.84
CA ARG A 291 -17.57 2.19 -9.41
C ARG A 291 -17.35 3.42 -8.52
N PRO A 292 -18.38 4.04 -7.91
CA PRO A 292 -18.19 5.15 -6.99
C PRO A 292 -17.31 4.79 -5.78
N HIS A 293 -17.24 3.52 -5.42
CA HIS A 293 -16.52 3.02 -4.24
C HIS A 293 -15.13 2.46 -4.57
N ARG A 294 -14.75 2.37 -5.85
CA ARG A 294 -13.53 1.67 -6.30
C ARG A 294 -12.23 2.20 -5.69
N LEU A 295 -12.14 3.52 -5.48
CA LEU A 295 -10.98 4.14 -4.83
C LEU A 295 -10.86 3.71 -3.37
N ALA A 296 -11.97 3.77 -2.62
CA ALA A 296 -12.01 3.34 -1.22
C ALA A 296 -11.72 1.84 -1.08
N ILE A 297 -12.28 1.01 -1.97
CA ILE A 297 -11.99 -0.43 -2.01
C ILE A 297 -10.49 -0.66 -2.27
N LEU A 298 -9.90 0.02 -3.25
CA LEU A 298 -8.48 -0.15 -3.60
C LEU A 298 -7.54 0.28 -2.46
N LYS A 299 -7.87 1.35 -1.73
CA LYS A 299 -7.10 1.81 -0.55
C LYS A 299 -7.08 0.75 0.56
N LEU A 300 -8.20 0.06 0.76
CA LEU A 300 -8.36 -0.97 1.81
C LEU A 300 -7.88 -2.36 1.34
N LEU A 301 -7.95 -2.65 0.04
CA LEU A 301 -7.54 -3.92 -0.59
C LEU A 301 -6.72 -3.65 -1.87
N PRO A 302 -5.42 -3.32 -1.77
CA PRO A 302 -4.59 -2.98 -2.94
C PRO A 302 -4.53 -4.09 -4.01
N TYR A 303 -4.62 -5.36 -3.60
CA TYR A 303 -4.65 -6.50 -4.52
C TYR A 303 -5.93 -6.58 -5.37
N PHE A 304 -6.99 -5.88 -4.97
CA PHE A 304 -8.26 -5.86 -5.68
C PHE A 304 -8.19 -5.08 -7.01
N GLY A 305 -7.10 -4.34 -7.27
CA GLY A 305 -6.89 -3.64 -8.55
C GLY A 305 -6.93 -4.52 -9.80
N ALA A 306 -6.88 -5.85 -9.65
CA ALA A 306 -7.07 -6.80 -10.75
C ALA A 306 -8.54 -7.03 -11.14
N HIS A 307 -9.51 -6.55 -10.37
CA HIS A 307 -10.93 -6.73 -10.67
C HIS A 307 -11.36 -6.02 -11.98
N PRO A 308 -12.27 -6.58 -12.80
CA PRO A 308 -12.76 -5.97 -14.04
C PRO A 308 -13.36 -4.56 -13.90
N ILE A 309 -13.85 -4.21 -12.72
CA ILE A 309 -14.32 -2.85 -12.35
C ILE A 309 -13.29 -1.74 -12.64
N PHE A 310 -12.01 -2.09 -12.77
CA PHE A 310 -10.93 -1.15 -13.09
C PHE A 310 -10.50 -1.18 -14.56
N ASP A 311 -11.14 -1.97 -15.43
CA ASP A 311 -10.72 -2.13 -16.83
C ASP A 311 -10.76 -0.83 -17.65
N ASP A 312 -11.66 0.09 -17.29
CA ASP A 312 -11.74 1.43 -17.89
C ASP A 312 -10.54 2.32 -17.51
N ILE A 313 -9.93 2.07 -16.35
CA ILE A 313 -8.74 2.80 -15.86
C ILE A 313 -7.47 2.11 -16.34
N ARG A 314 -7.45 0.78 -16.33
CA ARG A 314 -6.28 -0.01 -16.76
C ARG A 314 -6.02 0.27 -18.23
N SER A 315 -4.77 0.60 -18.56
CA SER A 315 -4.35 0.77 -19.95
C SER A 315 -4.69 -0.49 -20.77
N THR A 316 -5.45 -0.35 -21.85
CA THR A 316 -5.63 -1.40 -22.85
C THR A 316 -4.60 -1.20 -23.95
N VAL A 317 -3.90 -2.28 -24.33
CA VAL A 317 -2.76 -2.35 -25.25
C VAL A 317 -2.97 -1.58 -26.58
N TYR A 318 -4.23 -1.38 -27.00
CA TYR A 318 -4.60 -0.77 -28.27
C TYR A 318 -4.88 0.73 -28.22
N SER A 319 -5.17 1.28 -27.04
CA SER A 319 -5.56 2.70 -26.91
C SER A 319 -4.38 3.67 -26.97
N CYS A 320 -3.15 3.21 -26.65
CA CYS A 320 -1.97 4.06 -26.50
C CYS A 320 -0.99 4.01 -27.70
N ARG A 321 -1.18 3.09 -28.66
CA ARG A 321 -0.34 3.00 -29.87
C ARG A 321 -0.89 3.75 -31.08
N TYR A 322 -2.13 4.25 -31.02
CA TYR A 322 -2.85 4.80 -32.18
C TYR A 322 -3.66 6.07 -31.87
N ARG A 323 -3.19 6.93 -30.96
CA ARG A 323 -3.73 8.30 -30.84
C ARG A 323 -2.62 9.33 -30.95
#